data_AF-A0AAY5K2G0-F1
#
_entry.id   AF-A0AAY5K2G0-F1
#
_cell.length_a   1.000
_cell.length_b   1.000
_cell.length_c   1.000
_cell.angle_alpha   90.00
_cell.angle_beta   90.00
_cell.angle_gamma   90.00
#
_symmetry.space_group_name_H-M   'P 1'
#
loop_
_entity.id
_entity.type
_entity.pdbx_description
1 polymer ?
#
loop_
_entity_poly.entity_id
_entity_poly.type
_entity_poly.pdbx_seq_one_letter_code
_entity_poly.pdbx_strand_id
1 'polypeptide(L)'
;MASNCVGGGVPKWETRTRLFLCIFGLVLSFYALHVEISRERDPEYRAMCDLGDYVSCSKVFTSRWGRGFGLLEFFIVKDSALNQPNSVLGIIFYTLQLALGQSVSSRSAFLLVCSSWVSVAGSLYLACVLAFILGDFCMVCVSTYVVNFLLLFTNLKRRTGLQAIKEKTG
;
A
#
# COMPACT_ATOMS: atom_id res chain seq x y z
N MET A 1 22.85 -14.17 -26.79
CA MET A 1 23.45 -12.94 -26.23
C MET A 1 22.38 -11.85 -26.20
N ALA A 2 21.68 -11.66 -25.08
CA ALA A 2 20.67 -10.60 -24.95
C ALA A 2 20.64 -10.01 -23.52
N SER A 3 21.81 -9.98 -22.87
CA SER A 3 22.06 -9.11 -21.72
C SER A 3 22.81 -7.89 -22.25
N ASN A 4 22.20 -6.70 -22.14
CA ASN A 4 22.84 -5.37 -22.08
C ASN A 4 22.10 -4.20 -22.79
N CYS A 5 20.77 -4.22 -22.91
CA CYS A 5 20.00 -3.02 -23.27
C CYS A 5 19.11 -2.48 -22.14
N VAL A 6 19.55 -2.56 -20.88
CA VAL A 6 18.89 -1.84 -19.77
C VAL A 6 19.82 -0.76 -19.23
N GLY A 7 20.06 0.26 -20.04
CA GLY A 7 20.88 1.40 -19.65
C GLY A 7 20.49 2.62 -20.47
N GLY A 8 19.58 3.46 -19.94
CA GLY A 8 19.35 4.76 -20.56
C GLY A 8 18.16 5.58 -20.06
N GLY A 9 17.10 4.97 -19.51
CA GLY A 9 15.87 5.71 -19.17
C GLY A 9 15.30 5.52 -17.75
N VAL A 10 15.53 4.35 -17.13
CA VAL A 10 15.03 4.09 -15.76
C VAL A 10 16.10 4.51 -14.74
N PRO A 11 15.78 5.34 -13.73
CA PRO A 11 16.77 5.78 -12.75
C PRO A 11 17.31 4.59 -11.93
N LYS A 12 18.62 4.50 -11.74
CA LYS A 12 19.23 3.40 -10.94
C LYS A 12 18.80 3.41 -9.46
N TRP A 13 18.39 4.56 -8.94
CA TRP A 13 17.88 4.70 -7.57
C TRP A 13 16.47 4.13 -7.40
N GLU A 14 15.72 3.98 -8.50
CA GLU A 14 14.33 3.50 -8.54
C GLU A 14 14.19 2.15 -7.83
N THR A 15 15.01 1.16 -8.20
CA THR A 15 14.97 -0.19 -7.61
C THR A 15 15.27 -0.17 -6.11
N ARG A 16 16.26 0.62 -5.68
CA ARG A 16 16.63 0.73 -4.25
C ARG A 16 15.51 1.39 -3.45
N THR A 17 14.95 2.46 -3.98
CA THR A 17 13.82 3.17 -3.36
C THR A 17 12.58 2.30 -3.30
N ARG A 18 12.20 1.60 -4.37
CA ARG A 18 11.08 0.64 -4.33
C ARG A 18 11.30 -0.43 -3.27
N LEU A 19 12.49 -1.03 -3.22
CA LEU A 19 12.80 -2.08 -2.25
C LEU A 19 12.61 -1.58 -0.82
N PHE A 20 13.18 -0.41 -0.51
CA PHE A 20 13.04 0.22 0.80
C PHE A 20 11.58 0.52 1.15
N LEU A 21 10.84 1.15 0.22
CA LEU A 21 9.44 1.51 0.42
C LEU A 21 8.54 0.29 0.62
N CYS A 22 8.74 -0.76 -0.17
CA CYS A 22 7.94 -1.99 -0.03
C CYS A 22 8.28 -2.75 1.25
N ILE A 23 9.56 -2.87 1.64
CA ILE A 23 9.93 -3.50 2.91
C ILE A 23 9.32 -2.72 4.08
N PHE A 24 9.45 -1.39 4.05
CA PHE A 24 8.88 -0.54 5.09
C PHE A 24 7.35 -0.65 5.14
N GLY A 25 6.68 -0.64 3.98
CA GLY A 25 5.23 -0.85 3.88
C GLY A 25 4.79 -2.23 4.38
N LEU A 26 5.55 -3.28 4.10
CA LEU A 26 5.31 -4.62 4.64
C LEU A 26 5.40 -4.64 6.16
N VAL A 27 6.45 -4.06 6.74
CA VAL A 27 6.61 -3.97 8.20
C VAL A 27 5.44 -3.24 8.84
N LEU A 28 5.02 -2.10 8.28
CA LEU A 28 3.84 -1.36 8.77
C LEU A 28 2.57 -2.20 8.69
N SER A 29 2.39 -2.95 7.60
CA SER A 29 1.20 -3.78 7.38
C SER A 29 1.17 -4.99 8.31
N PHE A 30 2.31 -5.65 8.53
CA PHE A 30 2.43 -6.73 9.52
C PHE A 30 2.19 -6.22 10.94
N TYR A 31 2.70 -5.03 11.28
CA TYR A 31 2.45 -4.41 12.57
C TYR A 31 0.96 -4.08 12.77
N ALA A 32 0.31 -3.49 11.77
CA ALA A 32 -1.13 -3.25 11.80
C ALA A 32 -1.94 -4.53 11.99
N LEU A 33 -1.59 -5.59 11.24
CA LEU A 33 -2.23 -6.91 11.37
C LEU A 33 -2.02 -7.51 12.77
N HIS A 34 -0.81 -7.39 13.33
CA HIS A 34 -0.51 -7.86 14.67
C HIS A 34 -1.34 -7.12 15.72
N VAL A 35 -1.45 -5.80 15.61
CA VAL A 35 -2.27 -4.97 16.51
C VAL A 35 -3.74 -5.35 16.42
N GLU A 36 -4.26 -5.54 15.20
CA GLU A 36 -5.66 -5.93 14.95
C GLU A 36 -5.98 -7.30 15.57
N ILE A 37 -5.16 -8.32 15.30
CA ILE A 37 -5.32 -9.66 15.89
C ILE A 37 -5.20 -9.63 17.41
N SER A 38 -4.24 -8.87 17.95
CA SER A 38 -4.05 -8.75 19.40
C SER A 38 -5.25 -8.08 20.06
N ARG A 39 -5.83 -7.06 19.42
CA ARG A 39 -7.05 -6.39 19.89
C ARG A 39 -8.29 -7.27 19.82
N GLU A 40 -8.43 -8.08 18.78
CA GLU A 40 -9.53 -9.03 18.66
C GLU A 40 -9.48 -10.11 19.75
N ARG A 41 -8.26 -10.52 20.13
CA ARG A 41 -8.04 -11.51 21.19
C ARG A 41 -8.22 -10.92 22.59
N ASP A 42 -7.81 -9.68 22.78
CA ASP A 42 -7.86 -8.99 24.07
C ASP A 42 -8.43 -7.56 23.90
N PRO A 43 -9.72 -7.36 24.28
CA PRO A 43 -10.39 -6.06 24.28
C PRO A 43 -9.82 -5.06 25.28
N GLU A 44 -8.76 -5.36 26.03
CA GLU A 44 -8.01 -4.40 26.84
C GLU A 44 -6.63 -4.04 26.24
N TYR A 45 -6.15 -4.75 25.21
CA TYR A 45 -4.81 -4.57 24.62
C TYR A 45 -4.57 -3.17 24.01
N ARG A 46 -3.72 -2.32 24.59
CA ARG A 46 -3.35 -1.03 23.97
C ARG A 46 -2.15 -1.19 23.04
N ALA A 47 -2.28 -0.70 21.80
CA ALA A 47 -1.17 -0.73 20.84
C ALA A 47 -0.09 0.30 21.21
N MET A 48 1.17 0.05 20.85
CA MET A 48 2.25 1.04 21.09
C MET A 48 2.04 2.34 20.30
N CYS A 49 1.26 2.29 19.23
CA CYS A 49 0.88 3.45 18.42
C CYS A 49 -0.36 4.19 18.95
N ASP A 50 -0.91 3.80 20.12
CA ASP A 50 -1.92 4.57 20.85
C ASP A 50 -1.23 5.65 21.72
N LEU A 51 -1.14 6.89 21.21
CA LEU A 51 -0.46 8.03 21.86
C LEU A 51 -1.41 8.93 22.67
N GLY A 52 -2.61 8.44 23.00
CA GLY A 52 -3.63 9.16 23.76
C GLY A 52 -5.03 8.88 23.22
N ASP A 53 -6.05 9.54 23.79
CA ASP A 53 -7.45 9.25 23.46
C ASP A 53 -7.86 9.61 22.01
N TYR A 54 -7.12 10.53 21.38
CA TYR A 54 -7.33 11.04 20.01
C TYR A 54 -6.33 10.49 18.97
N VAL A 55 -5.36 9.68 19.40
CA VAL A 55 -4.32 9.10 18.54
C VAL A 55 -4.30 7.61 18.80
N SER A 56 -5.39 6.90 18.44
CA SER A 56 -5.49 5.45 18.63
C SER A 56 -5.58 4.69 17.32
N CYS A 57 -4.56 3.89 17.04
CA CYS A 57 -4.59 2.97 15.90
C CYS A 57 -5.45 1.75 16.20
N SER A 58 -5.58 1.36 17.48
CA SER A 58 -6.45 0.25 17.89
C SER A 58 -7.91 0.52 17.53
N LYS A 59 -8.46 1.69 17.87
CA LYS A 59 -9.85 2.06 17.53
C LYS A 59 -10.11 2.03 16.02
N VAL A 60 -9.15 2.53 15.26
CA VAL A 60 -9.20 2.60 13.79
C VAL A 60 -9.27 1.21 13.17
N PHE A 61 -8.39 0.29 13.58
CA PHE A 61 -8.33 -1.06 13.00
C PHE A 61 -9.52 -1.93 13.42
N THR A 62 -10.06 -1.73 14.63
CA THR A 62 -11.29 -2.43 15.06
C THR A 62 -12.58 -1.85 14.46
N SER A 63 -12.51 -0.70 13.79
CA SER A 63 -13.67 -0.08 13.17
C SER A 63 -14.13 -0.84 11.92
N ARG A 64 -15.39 -0.67 11.50
CA ARG A 64 -15.92 -1.27 10.26
C ARG A 64 -15.08 -0.94 9.00
N TRP A 65 -14.34 0.16 9.03
CA TRP A 65 -13.51 0.59 7.91
C TRP A 65 -12.12 -0.08 7.91
N GLY A 66 -11.72 -0.74 9.00
CA GLY A 66 -10.47 -1.50 9.13
C GLY A 66 -10.46 -2.80 8.32
N ARG A 67 -11.63 -3.34 7.98
CA ARG A 67 -11.81 -4.51 7.12
C ARG A 67 -12.46 -4.14 5.80
N GLY A 68 -11.88 -4.62 4.70
CA GLY A 68 -12.44 -4.47 3.36
C GLY A 68 -12.81 -3.02 2.96
N PHE A 69 -12.10 -2.02 3.49
CA PHE A 69 -12.42 -0.59 3.33
C PHE A 69 -13.83 -0.17 3.78
N GLY A 70 -14.58 -1.01 4.51
CA GLY A 70 -15.98 -0.76 4.89
C GLY A 70 -16.97 -0.66 3.71
N LEU A 71 -16.51 -0.93 2.48
CA LEU A 71 -17.29 -0.85 1.23
C LEU A 71 -17.48 -2.22 0.59
N LEU A 72 -16.50 -3.13 0.75
CA LEU A 72 -16.55 -4.47 0.16
C LEU A 72 -17.70 -5.31 0.75
N GLU A 73 -18.12 -5.04 1.98
CA GLU A 73 -19.26 -5.68 2.65
C GLU A 73 -20.61 -5.38 1.96
N PHE A 74 -20.72 -4.26 1.23
CA PHE A 74 -21.94 -3.88 0.51
C PHE A 74 -21.99 -4.40 -0.94
N PHE A 75 -20.85 -4.61 -1.58
CA PHE A 75 -20.77 -4.97 -3.01
C PHE A 75 -20.53 -6.45 -3.27
N ILE A 76 -19.87 -7.17 -2.36
CA ILE A 76 -19.39 -8.53 -2.60
C ILE A 76 -19.86 -9.43 -1.45
N VAL A 77 -20.68 -10.41 -1.82
CA VAL A 77 -21.28 -11.49 -1.01
C VAL A 77 -20.47 -11.82 0.25
N LYS A 78 -21.20 -11.89 1.38
CA LYS A 78 -20.75 -12.12 2.77
C LYS A 78 -19.71 -13.24 3.00
N ASP A 79 -19.46 -14.11 2.01
CA ASP A 79 -18.53 -15.25 2.06
C ASP A 79 -17.25 -15.09 1.21
N SER A 80 -16.99 -13.91 0.63
CA SER A 80 -15.83 -13.75 -0.24
C SER A 80 -14.56 -13.44 0.54
N ALA A 81 -13.46 -14.12 0.17
CA ALA A 81 -12.09 -13.94 0.67
C ALA A 81 -11.50 -12.51 0.53
N LEU A 82 -12.30 -11.53 0.09
CA LEU A 82 -11.95 -10.11 -0.01
C LEU A 82 -12.33 -9.30 1.23
N ASN A 83 -13.18 -9.80 2.15
CA ASN A 83 -13.42 -9.13 3.44
C ASN A 83 -12.28 -9.39 4.43
N GLN A 84 -11.06 -9.12 3.99
CA GLN A 84 -9.86 -9.25 4.77
C GLN A 84 -9.49 -7.91 5.42
N PRO A 85 -8.69 -7.94 6.49
CA PRO A 85 -8.10 -6.74 7.07
C PRO A 85 -7.44 -5.87 5.99
N ASN A 86 -7.56 -4.54 6.09
CA ASN A 86 -6.87 -3.63 5.18
C ASN A 86 -5.35 -3.85 5.22
N SER A 87 -4.83 -4.28 6.38
CA SER A 87 -3.43 -4.66 6.59
C SER A 87 -3.02 -5.86 5.71
N VAL A 88 -3.90 -6.86 5.53
CA VAL A 88 -3.66 -8.00 4.61
C VAL A 88 -3.65 -7.54 3.15
N LEU A 89 -4.57 -6.65 2.77
CA LEU A 89 -4.57 -6.05 1.42
C LEU A 89 -3.28 -5.26 1.16
N GLY A 90 -2.76 -4.57 2.18
CA GLY A 90 -1.44 -3.93 2.16
C GLY A 90 -0.30 -4.91 1.92
N ILE A 91 -0.26 -6.04 2.64
CA ILE A 91 0.76 -7.09 2.47
C ILE A 91 0.76 -7.63 1.03
N ILE A 92 -0.41 -7.94 0.49
CA ILE A 92 -0.56 -8.41 -0.89
C ILE A 92 -0.07 -7.34 -1.87
N PHE A 93 -0.47 -6.09 -1.66
CA PHE A 93 -0.06 -4.96 -2.51
C PHE A 93 1.47 -4.78 -2.54
N TYR A 94 2.13 -4.68 -1.38
CA TYR A 94 3.58 -4.46 -1.33
C TYR A 94 4.38 -5.66 -1.87
N THR A 95 3.87 -6.88 -1.67
CA THR A 95 4.47 -8.10 -2.25
C THR A 95 4.36 -8.11 -3.77
N LEU A 96 3.18 -7.77 -4.32
CA LEU A 96 2.98 -7.65 -5.77
C LEU A 96 3.84 -6.54 -6.37
N GLN A 97 3.98 -5.41 -5.68
CA GLN A 97 4.85 -4.30 -6.09
C GLN A 97 6.32 -4.75 -6.19
N LEU A 98 6.81 -5.54 -5.24
CA LEU A 98 8.16 -6.11 -5.28
C LEU A 98 8.33 -7.09 -6.44
N ALA A 99 7.40 -8.03 -6.59
CA ALA A 99 7.45 -9.06 -7.62
C ALA A 99 7.42 -8.47 -9.03
N LEU A 100 6.46 -7.57 -9.30
CA LEU A 100 6.32 -6.89 -10.59
C LEU A 100 7.45 -5.90 -10.84
N GLY A 101 8.03 -5.32 -9.79
CA GLY A 101 9.18 -4.41 -9.86
C GLY A 101 10.46 -5.05 -10.41
N GLN A 102 10.60 -6.37 -10.33
CA GLN A 102 11.72 -7.10 -10.94
C GLN A 102 11.57 -7.24 -12.46
N SER A 103 10.35 -7.12 -13.01
CA SER A 103 10.09 -7.29 -14.44
C SER A 103 10.22 -5.97 -15.22
N VAL A 104 11.02 -5.96 -16.29
CA VAL A 104 11.27 -4.79 -17.15
C VAL A 104 10.18 -4.63 -18.24
N SER A 105 9.12 -5.43 -18.20
CA SER A 105 8.06 -5.39 -19.20
C SER A 105 7.18 -4.13 -19.12
N SER A 106 6.81 -3.55 -20.28
CA SER A 106 5.82 -2.45 -20.36
C SER A 106 4.48 -2.80 -19.73
N ARG A 107 4.03 -4.06 -19.84
CA ARG A 107 2.79 -4.52 -19.19
C ARG A 107 2.92 -4.51 -17.66
N SER A 108 4.08 -4.93 -17.14
CA SER A 108 4.37 -4.89 -15.70
C SER A 108 4.36 -3.45 -15.18
N ALA A 109 5.00 -2.52 -15.90
CA ALA A 109 5.02 -1.11 -15.53
C ALA A 109 3.62 -0.47 -15.53
N PHE A 110 2.75 -0.84 -16.48
CA PHE A 110 1.36 -0.40 -16.48
C PHE A 110 0.59 -0.94 -15.26
N LEU A 111 0.68 -2.24 -14.98
CA LEU A 111 0.03 -2.87 -13.83
C LEU A 111 0.50 -2.29 -12.49
N LEU A 112 1.80 -1.99 -12.35
CA LEU A 112 2.37 -1.33 -11.17
C LEU A 112 1.76 0.07 -10.94
N VAL A 113 1.61 0.86 -12.00
CA VAL A 113 1.00 2.19 -11.90
C VAL A 113 -0.48 2.09 -11.59
N CYS A 114 -1.21 1.19 -12.24
CA CYS A 114 -2.63 0.96 -11.97
C CYS A 114 -2.89 0.54 -10.53
N SER A 115 -2.13 -0.44 -10.01
CA SER A 115 -2.27 -0.88 -8.61
C SER A 115 -1.88 0.22 -7.62
N SER A 116 -0.87 1.04 -7.93
CA SER A 116 -0.49 2.19 -7.10
C SER A 116 -1.58 3.26 -7.05
N TRP A 117 -2.26 3.52 -8.17
CA TRP A 117 -3.39 4.45 -8.20
C TRP A 117 -4.55 3.98 -7.33
N VAL A 118 -4.91 2.70 -7.42
CA VAL A 118 -5.93 2.09 -6.56
C VAL A 118 -5.55 2.22 -5.08
N SER A 119 -4.29 1.94 -4.75
CA SER A 119 -3.78 2.05 -3.38
C SER A 119 -3.82 3.50 -2.85
N VAL A 120 -3.45 4.49 -3.66
CA VAL A 120 -3.54 5.92 -3.29
C VAL A 120 -4.99 6.38 -3.16
N ALA A 121 -5.89 5.96 -4.05
CA ALA A 121 -7.31 6.27 -3.94
C ALA A 121 -7.93 5.69 -2.65
N GLY A 122 -7.62 4.44 -2.33
CA GLY A 122 -8.02 3.81 -1.06
C GLY A 122 -7.42 4.51 0.16
N SER A 123 -6.16 4.94 0.07
CA SER A 123 -5.48 5.71 1.13
C SER A 123 -6.16 7.06 1.38
N LEU A 124 -6.52 7.79 0.32
CA LEU A 124 -7.25 9.06 0.42
C LEU A 124 -8.65 8.86 1.02
N TYR A 125 -9.37 7.81 0.59
CA TYR A 125 -10.67 7.47 1.15
C TYR A 125 -10.57 7.22 2.67
N LEU A 126 -9.63 6.37 3.10
CA LEU A 126 -9.43 6.08 4.52
C LEU A 126 -8.96 7.31 5.29
N ALA A 127 -8.12 8.17 4.71
CA ALA A 127 -7.73 9.44 5.32
C ALA A 127 -8.93 10.36 5.56
N CYS A 128 -9.87 10.45 4.61
CA CYS A 128 -11.12 11.19 4.79
C CYS A 128 -11.99 10.58 5.90
N VAL A 129 -12.11 9.24 5.94
CA VAL A 129 -12.85 8.55 7.02
C VAL A 129 -12.23 8.85 8.39
N LEU A 130 -10.90 8.80 8.50
CA LEU A 130 -10.19 9.12 9.74
C LEU A 130 -10.44 10.56 10.19
N ALA A 131 -10.32 11.52 9.27
CA ALA A 131 -10.45 12.94 9.58
C ALA A 131 -11.89 13.38 9.88
N PHE A 132 -12.87 12.88 9.13
CA PHE A 132 -14.26 13.36 9.20
C PHE A 132 -15.19 12.47 10.01
N ILE A 133 -14.91 11.16 10.13
CA ILE A 133 -15.84 10.20 10.75
C ILE A 133 -15.32 9.74 12.11
N LEU A 134 -14.09 9.22 12.18
CA LEU A 134 -13.53 8.74 13.45
C LEU A 134 -13.00 9.87 14.31
N GLY A 135 -12.42 10.92 13.70
CA GLY A 135 -11.76 11.99 14.44
C GLY A 135 -10.46 11.56 15.13
N ASP A 136 -9.86 10.44 14.69
CA ASP A 136 -8.65 9.86 15.25
C ASP A 136 -7.47 10.00 14.27
N PHE A 137 -6.27 10.27 14.80
CA PHE A 137 -5.04 10.32 14.01
C PHE A 137 -4.25 9.01 14.12
N CYS A 138 -4.21 8.22 13.04
CA CYS A 138 -3.45 6.95 13.00
C CYS A 138 -2.08 7.16 12.35
N MET A 139 -0.99 7.22 13.14
CA MET A 139 0.37 7.42 12.63
C MET A 139 0.81 6.30 11.64
N VAL A 140 0.44 5.05 11.92
CA VAL A 140 0.74 3.90 11.04
C VAL A 140 0.05 4.06 9.69
N CYS A 141 -1.21 4.48 9.70
CA CYS A 141 -2.01 4.72 8.51
C CYS A 141 -1.43 5.86 7.67
N VAL A 142 -1.12 7.01 8.31
CA VAL A 142 -0.47 8.15 7.65
C VAL A 142 0.86 7.75 7.02
N SER A 143 1.68 6.98 7.72
CA SER A 143 2.95 6.46 7.19
C SER A 143 2.72 5.59 5.95
N THR A 144 1.71 4.73 6.00
CA THR A 144 1.31 3.87 4.87
C THR A 144 0.85 4.70 3.66
N TYR A 145 0.11 5.78 3.89
CA TYR A 145 -0.35 6.68 2.82
C TYR A 145 0.81 7.40 2.14
N VAL A 146 1.79 7.86 2.92
CA VAL A 146 3.03 8.46 2.39
C VAL A 146 3.80 7.43 1.56
N VAL A 147 3.95 6.20 2.05
CA VAL A 147 4.62 5.11 1.31
C VAL A 147 3.91 4.83 -0.02
N ASN A 148 2.57 4.74 -0.02
CA ASN A 148 1.78 4.48 -1.23
C ASN A 148 1.95 5.60 -2.27
N PHE A 149 1.98 6.85 -1.83
CA PHE A 149 2.23 7.99 -2.70
C PHE A 149 3.65 7.98 -3.30
N LEU A 150 4.66 7.68 -2.49
CA LEU A 150 6.05 7.55 -2.96
C LEU A 150 6.24 6.38 -3.94
N LEU A 151 5.54 5.26 -3.73
CA LEU A 151 5.52 4.15 -4.67
C LEU A 151 4.86 4.53 -5.99
N LEU A 152 3.74 5.26 -5.97
CA LEU A 152 3.11 5.79 -7.19
C LEU A 152 4.08 6.68 -7.97
N PHE A 153 4.75 7.62 -7.29
CA PHE A 153 5.73 8.50 -7.93
C PHE A 153 6.88 7.71 -8.57
N THR A 154 7.43 6.74 -7.85
CA THR A 154 8.51 5.87 -8.32
C THR A 154 8.07 5.05 -9.54
N ASN A 155 6.85 4.50 -9.52
CA ASN A 155 6.29 3.72 -10.62
C ASN A 155 5.98 4.57 -11.86
N LEU A 156 5.51 5.82 -11.68
CA LEU A 156 5.31 6.77 -12.78
C LEU A 156 6.63 7.11 -13.46
N LYS A 157 7.68 7.42 -12.69
CA LYS A 157 9.02 7.69 -13.25
C LYS A 157 9.57 6.50 -14.02
N ARG A 158 9.39 5.28 -13.51
CA ARG A 158 9.75 4.05 -14.24
C ARG A 158 8.98 3.93 -15.56
N ARG A 159 7.66 4.14 -15.55
CA ARG A 159 6.82 4.05 -16.76
C ARG A 159 7.27 5.04 -17.83
N THR A 160 7.47 6.31 -17.47
CA THR A 160 7.97 7.33 -18.40
C THR A 160 9.36 6.97 -18.95
N GLY A 161 10.26 6.48 -18.09
CA GLY A 161 11.60 6.03 -18.50
C GLY A 161 11.57 4.86 -19.49
N LEU A 162 10.65 3.90 -19.30
CA LEU A 162 10.47 2.77 -20.22
C LEU A 162 9.81 3.18 -21.55
N GLN A 163 8.87 4.13 -21.53
CA GLN A 163 8.25 4.67 -22.75
C GLN A 163 9.26 5.43 -23.61
N ALA A 164 10.10 6.27 -23.00
CA ALA A 164 11.14 7.00 -23.70
C ALA A 164 12.19 6.08 -24.37
N ILE A 165 12.48 4.91 -23.78
CA ILE A 165 13.36 3.91 -24.42
C ILE A 165 12.64 3.27 -25.62
N LYS A 166 11.36 2.94 -25.48
CA LYS A 166 10.56 2.32 -26.55
C LYS A 166 10.46 3.23 -27.77
N GLU A 167 10.22 4.53 -27.58
CA GLU A 167 10.17 5.55 -28.64
C GLU A 167 11.51 5.74 -29.36
N LYS A 168 12.65 5.53 -28.68
CA LYS A 168 13.98 5.63 -29.31
C LYS A 168 14.40 4.37 -30.07
N THR A 169 13.75 3.24 -29.82
CA THR A 169 14.13 1.92 -30.36
C THR A 169 13.20 1.48 -31.50
N GLY A 170 12.01 2.08 -31.60
CA GLY A 170 11.06 1.87 -32.70
C GLY A 170 11.23 2.92 -33.79
#